data_AF-A0A316HT96-F1
#
_entry.id   AF-A0A316HT96-F1
#
_cell.length_a   1.000
_cell.length_b   1.000
_cell.length_c   1.000
_cell.angle_alpha   90.00
_cell.angle_beta   90.00
_cell.angle_gamma   90.00
#
_symmetry.space_group_name_H-M   'P 1'
#
loop_
_entity.id
_entity.type
_entity.pdbx_description
1 polymer ?
#
loop_
_entity_poly.entity_id
_entity_poly.type
_entity_poly.pdbx_seq_one_letter_code
_entity_poly.pdbx_strand_id
1 'polypeptide(L)'
;MARLCQIAAVNASGDNRLAPSALRSFVIGLRRDQDAVTAGLTLPWNSGPVEGQVNRIKMLKRQMYGRANPDLLRKRILLPD
;
A
#
# COMPACT_ATOMS: atom_id res chain seq x y z
N MET A 1 -31.91 28.88 -9.01
CA MET A 1 -31.72 27.42 -9.10
C MET A 1 -31.12 26.91 -7.80
N ALA A 2 -31.96 26.88 -6.76
CA ALA A 2 -31.59 26.35 -5.46
C ALA A 2 -31.95 24.85 -5.42
N ARG A 3 -31.04 24.07 -4.82
CA ARG A 3 -31.25 22.74 -4.19
C ARG A 3 -31.49 21.54 -5.11
N LEU A 4 -30.54 20.60 -5.13
CA LEU A 4 -30.71 19.27 -4.51
C LEU A 4 -29.40 18.44 -4.64
N CYS A 5 -28.63 18.32 -3.57
CA CYS A 5 -28.08 17.04 -3.09
C CYS A 5 -27.40 17.28 -1.73
N GLN A 6 -28.22 17.71 -0.77
CA GLN A 6 -28.03 17.35 0.63
C GLN A 6 -28.85 16.08 0.82
N ILE A 7 -28.17 14.92 0.82
CA ILE A 7 -28.51 13.63 1.45
C ILE A 7 -27.16 12.88 1.36
N ALA A 8 -26.41 12.55 2.40
CA ALA A 8 -26.77 12.30 3.77
C ALA A 8 -25.67 12.82 4.71
N ALA A 9 -26.09 13.63 5.68
CA ALA A 9 -25.44 13.66 6.97
C ALA A 9 -25.66 12.29 7.64
N VAL A 10 -24.59 11.56 7.91
CA VAL A 10 -24.55 10.66 9.06
C VAL A 10 -23.54 11.25 10.02
N ASN A 11 -24.08 12.08 10.90
CA ASN A 11 -23.68 12.30 12.29
C ASN A 11 -22.25 11.85 12.64
N ALA A 12 -21.33 12.81 12.57
CA ALA A 12 -20.12 12.80 13.38
C ALA A 12 -20.04 14.11 14.19
N SER A 13 -21.15 14.46 14.86
CA SER A 13 -21.09 15.29 16.06
C SER A 13 -20.62 14.38 17.20
N GLY A 14 -19.31 14.20 17.28
CA GLY A 14 -18.64 13.37 18.27
C GLY A 14 -17.15 13.71 18.27
N ASP A 15 -16.78 14.51 19.27
CA ASP A 15 -15.45 14.92 19.67
C ASP A 15 -14.29 13.98 19.29
N ASN A 16 -13.27 14.49 18.57
CA ASN A 16 -11.87 14.08 18.73
C ASN A 16 -10.94 15.09 18.04
N ARG A 17 -10.61 16.17 18.75
CA ARG A 17 -9.55 17.10 18.35
C ARG A 17 -8.22 16.32 18.31
N LEU A 18 -7.53 16.35 17.16
CA LEU A 18 -6.16 15.83 16.91
C LEU A 18 -6.01 14.36 16.43
N ALA A 19 -6.87 13.85 15.55
CA ALA A 19 -6.42 12.69 14.75
C ALA A 19 -5.34 13.16 13.74
N PRO A 20 -4.07 12.71 13.83
CA PRO A 20 -3.03 13.10 12.89
C PRO A 20 -3.49 12.85 11.45
N SER A 21 -3.16 13.78 10.54
CA SER A 21 -3.54 13.73 9.12
C SER A 21 -3.27 12.36 8.47
N ALA A 22 -2.21 11.68 8.92
CA ALA A 22 -1.84 10.33 8.53
C ALA A 22 -2.96 9.28 8.76
N LEU A 23 -3.67 9.34 9.90
CA LEU A 23 -4.76 8.41 10.19
C LEU A 23 -5.96 8.67 9.29
N ARG A 24 -6.27 9.94 9.00
CA ARG A 24 -7.34 10.28 8.06
C ARG A 24 -7.00 9.80 6.64
N SER A 25 -5.78 10.03 6.16
CA SER A 25 -5.35 9.55 4.84
C SER A 25 -5.32 8.03 4.76
N PHE A 26 -4.94 7.35 5.84
CA PHE A 26 -4.93 5.89 5.91
C PHE A 26 -6.34 5.30 5.79
N VAL A 27 -7.32 5.83 6.55
CA VAL A 27 -8.72 5.38 6.45
C VAL A 27 -9.31 5.66 5.06
N ILE A 28 -8.96 6.79 4.44
CA ILE A 28 -9.36 7.08 3.06
C ILE A 28 -8.73 6.08 2.08
N GLY A 29 -7.46 5.73 2.25
CA GLY A 29 -6.78 4.70 1.44
C GLY A 29 -7.46 3.33 1.58
N LEU A 30 -7.72 2.89 2.81
CA LEU A 30 -8.42 1.62 3.08
C LEU A 30 -9.81 1.56 2.44
N ARG A 31 -10.55 2.67 2.44
CA ARG A 31 -11.86 2.74 1.77
C ARG A 31 -11.76 2.62 0.25
N ARG A 32 -10.68 3.13 -0.37
CA ARG A 32 -10.44 2.97 -1.81
C ARG A 32 -10.05 1.53 -2.16
N ASP A 33 -9.27 0.90 -1.31
CA ASP A 33 -8.73 -0.45 -1.53
C ASP A 33 -9.60 -1.56 -0.87
N GLN A 34 -10.85 -1.26 -0.55
CA GLN A 34 -11.73 -2.14 0.22
C GLN A 34 -11.88 -3.53 -0.42
N ASP A 35 -12.08 -3.60 -1.73
CA ASP A 35 -12.22 -4.86 -2.46
C ASP A 35 -10.94 -5.71 -2.38
N ALA A 36 -9.77 -5.07 -2.48
CA ALA A 36 -8.48 -5.75 -2.36
C ALA A 36 -8.24 -6.28 -0.94
N VAL A 37 -8.63 -5.53 0.08
CA VAL A 37 -8.55 -5.97 1.49
C VAL A 37 -9.49 -7.14 1.75
N THR A 38 -10.74 -7.06 1.28
CA THR A 38 -11.71 -8.15 1.40
C THR A 38 -11.22 -9.40 0.67
N ALA A 39 -10.70 -9.27 -0.55
CA ALA A 39 -10.14 -10.38 -1.30
C ALA A 39 -8.92 -11.00 -0.59
N GLY A 40 -8.00 -10.18 -0.06
CA GLY A 40 -6.83 -10.66 0.68
C GLY A 40 -7.15 -11.38 2.00
N LEU A 41 -8.29 -11.10 2.62
CA LEU A 41 -8.76 -11.81 3.82
C LEU A 41 -9.62 -13.05 3.51
N THR A 42 -10.23 -13.10 2.33
CA THR A 42 -11.18 -14.16 1.94
C THR A 42 -10.52 -15.25 1.12
N LEU A 43 -9.56 -14.90 0.27
CA LEU A 43 -8.86 -15.82 -0.61
C LEU A 43 -7.64 -16.43 0.09
N PRO A 44 -7.28 -17.69 -0.23
CA PRO A 44 -6.06 -18.31 0.30
C PRO A 44 -4.78 -17.72 -0.33
N TRP A 45 -4.92 -16.92 -1.40
CA TRP A 45 -3.83 -16.34 -2.16
C TRP A 45 -3.37 -15.02 -1.52
N ASN A 46 -2.08 -14.89 -1.25
CA ASN A 46 -1.50 -13.67 -0.71
C ASN A 46 -0.30 -13.20 -1.56
N SER A 47 -0.01 -11.91 -1.52
CA SER A 47 1.12 -11.30 -2.24
C SER A 47 2.47 -11.44 -1.50
N GLY A 48 2.52 -12.12 -0.35
CA GLY A 48 3.68 -12.20 0.53
C GLY A 48 4.96 -12.71 -0.16
N PRO A 49 4.93 -13.82 -0.93
CA PRO A 49 6.10 -14.28 -1.68
C PRO A 49 6.62 -13.27 -2.71
N VAL A 50 5.70 -12.57 -3.39
CA VAL A 50 6.04 -11.55 -4.39
C VAL A 50 6.66 -10.33 -3.72
N GLU A 51 6.07 -9.86 -2.63
CA GLU A 51 6.61 -8.75 -1.83
C GLU A 51 7.98 -9.07 -1.23
N GLY A 52 8.18 -10.31 -0.77
CA GLY A 52 9.46 -10.81 -0.30
C GLY A 52 10.55 -10.75 -1.37
N GLN A 53 10.22 -11.18 -2.60
CA GLN A 53 11.15 -11.08 -3.73
C GLN A 53 11.46 -9.62 -4.08
N VAL A 54 10.46 -8.74 -4.10
CA VAL A 54 10.66 -7.30 -4.31
C VAL A 54 11.55 -6.70 -3.21
N ASN A 55 11.37 -7.11 -1.96
CA ASN A 55 12.19 -6.65 -0.84
C ASN A 55 13.65 -7.12 -0.99
N ARG A 56 13.88 -8.39 -1.38
CA ARG A 56 15.23 -8.93 -1.66
C ARG A 56 15.93 -8.12 -2.77
N ILE A 57 15.21 -7.80 -3.84
CA ILE A 57 15.73 -6.97 -4.95
C ILE A 57 16.08 -5.55 -4.46
N LYS A 58 15.19 -4.93 -3.68
CA LYS A 58 15.42 -3.59 -3.10
C LYS A 58 16.63 -3.59 -2.15
N MET A 59 16.77 -4.62 -1.32
CA MET A 59 17.92 -4.79 -0.44
C MET A 59 19.23 -4.89 -1.23
N LEU A 60 19.28 -5.74 -2.27
CA LEU A 60 20.45 -5.88 -3.12
C LEU A 60 20.83 -4.54 -3.79
N LYS A 61 19.85 -3.80 -4.30
CA LYS A 61 20.09 -2.46 -4.86
C LYS A 61 20.60 -1.45 -3.83
N ARG A 62 20.13 -1.53 -2.57
CA ARG A 62 20.61 -0.70 -1.45
C ARG A 62 22.05 -1.04 -1.05
N GLN A 63 22.41 -2.33 -0.98
CA GLN A 63 23.79 -2.77 -0.72
C GLN A 63 24.77 -2.27 -1.80
N MET A 64 24.28 -2.07 -3.02
CA MET A 64 25.06 -1.54 -4.14
C MET A 64 25.02 0.00 -4.25
N TYR A 65 24.54 0.71 -3.24
CA TYR A 65 24.43 2.17 -3.20
C TYR A 65 23.75 2.77 -4.44
N GLY A 66 22.75 2.07 -4.98
CA GLY A 66 22.02 2.52 -6.16
C GLY A 66 22.72 2.31 -7.50
N ARG A 67 23.94 1.76 -7.54
CA ARG A 67 24.70 1.53 -8.79
C ARG A 67 24.34 0.23 -9.53
N ALA A 68 23.31 -0.47 -9.06
CA ALA A 68 22.87 -1.73 -9.65
C ALA A 68 21.93 -1.46 -10.84
N ASN A 69 22.49 -1.51 -12.05
CA ASN A 69 21.73 -1.55 -13.30
C ASN A 69 20.95 -2.89 -13.39
N PRO A 70 19.84 -2.95 -14.15
CA PRO A 70 19.00 -4.15 -14.24
C PRO A 70 19.78 -5.41 -14.67
N ASP A 71 20.78 -5.27 -15.54
CA ASP A 71 21.63 -6.41 -15.96
C ASP A 71 22.53 -6.93 -14.84
N LEU A 72 23.01 -6.04 -13.96
CA LEU A 72 23.80 -6.41 -12.77
C LEU A 72 22.92 -7.09 -11.72
N LEU A 73 21.69 -6.59 -11.52
CA LEU A 73 20.70 -7.22 -10.64
C LEU A 73 20.34 -8.61 -11.14
N ARG A 74 20.11 -8.80 -12.44
CA ARG A 74 19.84 -10.11 -13.04
C ARG A 74 20.98 -11.09 -12.78
N LYS A 75 22.23 -10.69 -13.03
CA LYS A 75 23.40 -11.54 -12.76
C LYS A 75 23.44 -11.98 -11.31
N ARG A 76 23.25 -11.07 -10.35
CA ARG A 76 23.24 -11.39 -8.90
C ARG A 76 22.06 -12.25 -8.43
N ILE A 77 20.93 -12.22 -9.13
CA ILE A 77 19.73 -13.00 -8.76
C ILE A 77 19.78 -14.40 -9.38
N LEU A 78 20.24 -14.51 -10.62
CA LEU A 78 20.25 -15.76 -11.39
C LEU A 78 21.55 -16.56 -11.23
N LEU A 79 22.66 -15.89 -10.90
CA LEU A 79 23.95 -16.51 -10.62
C LEU A 79 24.31 -16.24 -9.14
N PRO A 80 23.65 -16.93 -8.19
CA PRO A 80 24.18 -17.02 -6.84
C PRO A 80 25.51 -17.80 -6.88
N ASP A 81 26.53 -17.30 -6.20
CA ASP A 81 27.80 -18.02 -5.99
C ASP A 81 27.58 -19.35 -5.26
#